data_AF-A0A966MSG9-F1
#
_entry.id   AF-A0A966MSG9-F1
#
_cell.length_a   1.000
_cell.length_b   1.000
_cell.length_c   1.000
_cell.angle_alpha   90.00
_cell.angle_beta   90.00
_cell.angle_gamma   90.00
#
_symmetry.space_group_name_H-M   'P 1'
#
loop_
_entity.id
_entity.type
_entity.pdbx_description
1 polymer ?
#
loop_
_entity_poly.entity_id
_entity_poly.type
_entity_poly.pdbx_seq_one_letter_code
_entity_poly.pdbx_strand_id
1 'polypeptide(L)' 'VDHAIGSLERPMTDAMLARKFHDQADPVLGASQVEALIQACWGLGQASSVRALVDLARARQ' A
#
# COMPACT_ATOMS: atom_id res chain seq x y z
N VAL A 1 9.85 -25.12 -2.62
CA VAL A 1 8.46 -24.62 -2.74
C VAL A 1 8.27 -24.27 -4.19
N ASP A 2 7.37 -24.96 -4.89
CA ASP A 2 7.29 -24.88 -6.36
C ASP A 2 6.68 -23.56 -6.85
N HIS A 3 5.77 -22.95 -6.09
CA HIS A 3 5.26 -21.59 -6.35
C HIS A 3 5.17 -20.78 -5.04
N ALA A 4 6.04 -19.78 -4.91
CA ALA A 4 6.05 -18.88 -3.77
C ALA A 4 4.84 -17.93 -3.79
N ILE A 5 4.31 -17.60 -2.61
CA ILE A 5 3.27 -16.56 -2.49
C ILE A 5 3.84 -15.23 -3.01
N GLY A 6 3.11 -14.59 -3.91
CA GLY A 6 3.52 -13.35 -4.58
C GLY A 6 4.22 -13.55 -5.92
N SER A 7 4.36 -14.80 -6.39
CA SER A 7 4.71 -15.08 -7.80
C SER A 7 3.50 -14.86 -8.71
N LEU A 8 3.71 -14.85 -10.03
CA LEU A 8 2.62 -14.72 -11.00
C LEU A 8 1.66 -15.92 -10.96
N GLU A 9 2.18 -17.11 -10.66
CA GLU A 9 1.41 -18.34 -10.56
C GLU A 9 0.63 -18.43 -9.24
N ARG A 10 1.09 -17.74 -8.19
CA ARG A 10 0.43 -17.67 -6.88
C ARG A 10 0.41 -16.23 -6.37
N PRO A 11 -0.39 -15.34 -6.99
CA PRO A 11 -0.40 -13.93 -6.65
C PRO A 11 -0.93 -13.72 -5.23
N MET A 12 -0.51 -12.61 -4.62
CA MET A 12 -1.08 -12.16 -3.36
C MET A 12 -2.52 -11.67 -3.61
N THR A 13 -3.40 -11.95 -2.65
CA THR A 13 -4.71 -11.28 -2.59
C THR A 13 -4.54 -9.83 -2.15
N ASP A 14 -5.54 -8.99 -2.38
CA ASP A 14 -5.52 -7.59 -1.95
C ASP A 14 -5.29 -7.45 -0.44
N ALA A 15 -5.90 -8.33 0.37
CA ALA A 15 -5.69 -8.35 1.81
C ALA A 15 -4.24 -8.69 2.19
N MET A 16 -3.58 -9.59 1.44
CA MET A 16 -2.17 -9.92 1.63
C MET A 16 -1.25 -8.78 1.20
N LEU A 17 -1.60 -8.07 0.12
CA LEU A 17 -0.89 -6.87 -0.31
C LEU A 17 -1.02 -5.74 0.71
N ALA A 18 -2.23 -5.47 1.22
CA ALA A 18 -2.46 -4.48 2.27
C ALA A 18 -1.66 -4.82 3.53
N ARG A 19 -1.70 -6.08 3.97
CA ARG A 19 -0.91 -6.53 5.13
C ARG A 19 0.59 -6.33 4.93
N LYS A 20 1.11 -6.72 3.77
CA LYS A 20 2.53 -6.52 3.43
C LYS A 20 2.91 -5.04 3.41
N PHE A 21 2.01 -4.19 2.90
CA PHE A 21 2.21 -2.74 2.87
C PHE A 21 2.29 -2.17 4.29
N HIS A 22 1.37 -2.55 5.18
CA HIS A 22 1.43 -2.19 6.61
C HIS A 22 2.73 -2.62 7.27
N ASP A 23 3.14 -3.87 7.10
CA ASP A 23 4.37 -4.41 7.70
C ASP A 23 5.61 -3.59 7.30
N GLN A 24 5.61 -2.95 6.12
CA GLN A 24 6.73 -2.17 5.61
C GLN A 24 6.61 -0.66 5.92
N ALA A 25 5.41 -0.10 5.92
CA ALA A 25 5.19 1.35 5.97
C ALA A 25 4.77 1.87 7.35
N ASP A 26 4.10 1.05 8.17
CA ASP A 26 3.63 1.46 9.50
C ASP A 26 4.76 1.99 10.40
N PRO A 27 5.97 1.39 10.42
CA PRO A 27 7.07 1.88 11.25
C PRO A 27 7.58 3.28 10.86
N VAL A 28 7.23 3.75 9.66
CA VAL A 28 7.72 5.03 9.11
C VAL A 28 6.63 6.10 9.13
N LEU A 29 5.39 5.74 8.78
CA LEU A 29 4.29 6.69 8.59
C LEU A 29 3.20 6.57 9.66
N GLY A 30 3.18 5.46 10.41
CA GLY A 30 2.10 5.13 11.34
C GLY A 30 0.89 4.51 10.65
N ALA A 31 0.27 3.53 11.30
CA ALA A 31 -0.78 2.68 10.74
C ALA A 31 -1.96 3.45 10.13
N SER A 32 -2.38 4.56 10.76
CA SER A 32 -3.51 5.36 10.25
C SER A 32 -3.20 6.10 8.95
N GLN A 33 -1.97 6.61 8.80
CA GLN A 33 -1.54 7.25 7.55
C GLN A 33 -1.36 6.21 6.45
N VAL A 34 -0.84 5.03 6.82
CA VAL A 34 -0.67 3.92 5.89
C VAL A 34 -2.01 3.40 5.38
N GLU A 35 -3.02 3.25 6.23
CA GLU A 35 -4.36 2.86 5.80
C GLU A 35 -4.91 3.84 4.75
N ALA A 36 -4.82 5.15 5.02
CA ALA A 36 -5.24 6.17 4.06
C ALA A 36 -4.45 6.11 2.73
N LEU A 37 -3.15 5.82 2.81
CA LEU A 37 -2.28 5.66 1.63
C LEU A 37 -2.67 4.42 0.80
N ILE A 38 -2.97 3.29 1.44
CA ILE A 38 -3.44 2.07 0.76
C ILE A 38 -4.74 2.36 -0.01
N GLN A 39 -5.70 3.04 0.63
CA GLN A 39 -6.95 3.41 -0.04
C GLN A 39 -6.72 4.36 -1.23
N ALA A 40 -5.80 5.32 -1.09
CA ALA A 40 -5.42 6.22 -2.19
C ALA A 40 -4.75 5.49 -3.36
N CYS A 41 -3.93 4.47 -3.08
CA CYS A 41 -3.33 3.61 -4.12
C CYS A 41 -4.40 2.84 -4.91
N TRP A 42 -5.38 2.25 -4.22
CA TRP A 42 -6.47 1.50 -4.89
C TRP A 42 -7.39 2.40 -5.73
N GLY A 43 -7.63 3.63 -5.28
CA GLY A 43 -8.42 4.62 -6.01
C GLY A 43 -7.66 5.41 -7.08
N LEU A 44 -6.36 5.15 -7.29
CA LEU A 44 -5.48 6.01 -8.10
C LEU A 44 -5.99 6.20 -9.54
N GLY A 45 -6.57 5.17 -10.15
CA GLY A 45 -7.11 5.24 -11.51
C GLY A 45 -8.27 6.23 -11.67
N GLN A 46 -8.92 6.65 -10.59
CA GLN A 46 -9.99 7.66 -10.60
C GLN A 46 -9.54 9.03 -10.05
N ALA A 47 -8.30 9.14 -9.56
CA ALA A 47 -7.81 10.38 -8.97
C ALA A 47 -7.53 11.43 -10.05
N SER A 48 -7.98 12.66 -9.84
CA SER A 48 -7.69 13.79 -10.73
C SER A 48 -6.24 14.30 -10.61
N SER A 49 -5.53 13.91 -9.56
CA SER A 49 -4.14 14.27 -9.30
C SER A 49 -3.48 13.31 -8.32
N VAL A 50 -2.18 13.10 -8.47
CA VAL A 50 -1.36 12.30 -7.53
C VAL A 50 -0.96 13.06 -6.26
N ARG A 51 -1.30 14.36 -6.15
CA ARG A 51 -0.88 15.20 -5.01
C ARG A 51 -1.27 14.59 -3.66
N ALA A 52 -2.51 14.15 -3.52
CA ALA A 52 -2.99 13.56 -2.26
C ALA A 52 -2.20 12.31 -1.86
N LEU A 53 -1.84 11.46 -2.83
CA LEU A 53 -1.01 10.28 -2.62
C LEU A 53 0.41 10.66 -2.19
N VAL A 54 1.01 11.67 -2.83
CA VAL A 54 2.33 12.18 -2.45
C VAL A 54 2.31 12.75 -1.02
N ASP A 55 1.28 13.52 -0.66
CA ASP A 55 1.17 14.08 0.68
C ASP A 55 1.01 12.99 1.75
N LEU A 56 0.26 11.92 1.45
CA LEU A 56 0.13 10.74 2.32
C LEU A 56 1.43 9.92 2.43
N ALA A 57 2.30 9.93 1.43
CA ALA A 57 3.57 9.19 1.44
C ALA A 57 4.71 9.92 2.17
N ARG A 58 4.50 11.15 2.65
CA ARG A 58 5.52 11.92 3.37
C ARG A 58 5.49 11.61 4.86
N ALA A 59 6.63 11.21 5.41
CA ALA A 59 6.84 11.20 6.85
C ALA A 59 6.73 12.63 7.37
N ARG A 60 5.92 12.84 8.42
CA ARG A 60 5.85 14.13 9.09
C ARG A 60 7.14 14.29 9.91
N GLN A 61 7.84 15.40 9.67
CA GLN A 61 8.99 15.82 10.48
C GLN A 61 8.53 16.21 11.88
#